data_AF-A0A954S875-F1
#
_entry.id   AF-A0A954S875-F1
#
_cell.length_a   1.000
_cell.length_b   1.000
_cell.length_c   1.000
_cell.angle_alpha   90.00
_cell.angle_beta   90.00
_cell.angle_gamma   90.00
#
_symmetry.space_group_name_H-M   'P 1'
#
loop_
_entity.id
_entity.type
_entity.pdbx_description
1 polymer ?
#
loop_
_entity_poly.entity_id
_entity_poly.type
_entity_poly.pdbx_seq_one_letter_code
_entity_poly.pdbx_strand_id
1 'polypeptide(L)'
;MPRPSEQPSAVCLASMLAVGTGIVLLFLMLIIGGSISSAVKNRHRGDYFSEAIDVTQEGQPIIRHYDHVSPSGNFEMDLDRNRIARPPDVQWIPSMPVANLPFESRASPMFLASRGRSIQVLPMTSGAEDWFFVWNGETQAVGYFEGYDSKQLQRIGYIGVLGFQESKPNLDHQFTFDGQSLSMGYLESSQVLARGRNRAFLLQNDATVLHIDFEKRVVSPLIEGAICLGALSSYTGNETVLKLVMRTANSVEEFNDRAEFIDRFPIPSELQEAQLRFFHYEDSVVLDADVTDYVDLNSEELSNAVSERPHVVVLYGTDSRVESTTPITLRSSTNMSVIDTNFATVAVPSIVWGFGIILPMMLMSRDIPGTYAHNASTEDVLWGTLTTIAPALLIVVLLSIFLAWLTLRHHRRVGERGTWMWTVFVFFTGLPGFVGYRLHRRWPHVEPTAEIELTGTEIFA
;
A
#
# COMPACT_ATOMS: atom_id res chain seq x y z
N MET A 1 9.86 66.22 4.84
CA MET A 1 9.85 64.99 5.67
C MET A 1 9.78 63.80 4.74
N PRO A 2 10.90 63.10 4.48
CA PRO A 2 10.87 61.88 3.68
C PRO A 2 10.04 60.83 4.42
N ARG A 3 9.11 60.19 3.70
CA ARG A 3 8.38 59.03 4.22
C ARG A 3 9.42 57.99 4.62
N PRO A 4 9.32 57.35 5.81
CA PRO A 4 10.19 56.25 6.16
C PRO A 4 10.13 55.26 5.02
N SER A 5 11.25 55.09 4.32
CA SER A 5 11.36 54.13 3.24
C SER A 5 10.92 52.78 3.81
N GLU A 6 10.05 52.10 3.06
CA GLU A 6 9.58 50.75 3.36
C GLU A 6 10.77 49.79 3.27
N GLN A 7 11.69 49.86 4.22
CA GLN A 7 12.60 48.76 4.46
C GLN A 7 11.71 47.56 4.78
N PRO A 8 11.85 46.44 4.04
CA PRO A 8 11.14 45.23 4.40
C PRO A 8 11.40 44.98 5.87
N SER A 9 10.32 44.89 6.65
CA SER A 9 10.43 44.84 8.10
C SER A 9 11.45 43.77 8.47
N ALA A 10 12.32 44.05 9.42
CA ALA A 10 13.40 43.16 9.80
C ALA A 10 12.89 41.72 10.12
N VAL A 11 11.62 41.64 10.52
CA VAL A 11 10.81 40.43 10.68
C VAL A 11 10.65 39.61 9.39
N CYS A 12 10.44 40.26 8.23
CA CYS A 12 10.29 39.59 6.94
C CYS A 12 11.59 38.92 6.50
N LEU A 13 12.74 39.61 6.65
CA LEU A 13 14.05 39.04 6.32
C LEU A 13 14.39 37.86 7.25
N ALA A 14 14.12 38.02 8.55
CA ALA A 14 14.27 36.96 9.53
C ALA A 14 13.43 35.72 9.20
N SER A 15 12.18 35.94 8.80
CA SER A 15 11.25 34.88 8.41
C SER A 15 11.77 34.14 7.17
N MET A 16 12.24 34.88 6.16
CA MET A 16 12.85 34.29 4.96
C MET A 16 14.08 33.44 5.29
N LEU A 17 14.99 33.95 6.14
CA LEU A 17 16.19 33.21 6.55
C LEU A 17 15.86 31.96 7.36
N ALA A 18 14.88 32.03 8.26
CA ALA A 18 14.44 30.90 9.04
C ALA A 18 13.77 29.82 8.18
N VAL A 19 12.90 30.23 7.24
CA VAL A 19 12.29 29.30 6.28
C VAL A 19 13.36 28.66 5.40
N GLY A 20 14.28 29.45 4.85
CA GLY A 20 15.38 28.94 4.02
C GLY A 20 16.28 27.97 4.77
N THR A 21 16.65 28.29 6.02
CA THR A 21 17.45 27.41 6.88
C THR A 21 16.66 26.13 7.24
N GLY A 22 15.36 26.26 7.52
CA GLY A 22 14.47 25.13 7.78
C GLY A 22 14.40 24.17 6.59
N ILE A 23 14.30 24.69 5.37
CA ILE A 23 14.30 23.89 4.13
C ILE A 23 15.64 23.17 3.96
N VAL A 24 16.77 23.86 4.13
CA VAL A 24 18.10 23.23 4.00
C VAL A 24 18.29 22.13 5.05
N LEU A 25 17.87 22.37 6.29
CA LEU A 25 17.94 21.36 7.36
C LEU A 25 17.02 20.17 7.07
N LEU A 26 15.82 20.40 6.55
CA LEU A 26 14.94 19.34 6.10
C LEU A 26 15.63 18.49 5.02
N PHE A 27 16.19 19.11 3.98
CA PHE A 27 16.89 18.37 2.92
C PHE A 27 18.07 17.57 3.47
N LEU A 28 18.87 18.16 4.37
CA LEU A 28 19.99 17.47 5.00
C LEU A 28 19.52 16.30 5.86
N MET A 29 18.42 16.46 6.60
CA MET A 29 17.80 15.38 7.39
C MET A 29 17.22 14.28 6.50
N LEU A 30 16.61 14.62 5.36
CA LEU A 30 16.13 13.63 4.40
C LEU A 30 17.30 12.85 3.79
N ILE A 31 18.42 13.51 3.49
CA ILE A 31 19.62 12.85 2.96
C ILE A 31 20.28 11.96 4.02
N ILE A 32 20.52 12.49 5.22
CA ILE A 32 21.17 11.75 6.32
C ILE A 32 20.26 10.63 6.80
N GLY A 33 18.99 10.94 7.06
CA GLY A 33 17.97 9.96 7.43
C GLY A 33 17.83 8.89 6.36
N GLY A 34 17.80 9.28 5.07
CA GLY A 34 17.73 8.34 3.95
C GLY A 34 18.97 7.43 3.90
N SER A 35 20.14 8.00 4.18
CA SER A 35 21.40 7.26 4.23
C SER A 35 21.48 6.31 5.42
N ILE A 36 21.01 6.73 6.62
CA ILE A 36 20.95 5.88 7.82
C ILE A 36 19.91 4.78 7.61
N SER A 37 18.71 5.12 7.11
CA SER A 37 17.67 4.14 6.77
C SER A 37 18.20 3.14 5.76
N SER A 38 18.88 3.59 4.71
CA SER A 38 19.53 2.71 3.74
C SER A 38 20.63 1.85 4.39
N ALA A 39 21.48 2.40 5.26
CA ALA A 39 22.52 1.64 5.95
C ALA A 39 21.96 0.60 6.93
N VAL A 40 20.88 0.93 7.65
CA VAL A 40 20.16 0.02 8.55
C VAL A 40 19.46 -1.06 7.73
N LYS A 41 18.74 -0.69 6.66
CA LYS A 41 18.19 -1.64 5.67
C LYS A 41 19.29 -2.57 5.19
N ASN A 42 20.44 -2.02 4.81
CA ASN A 42 21.60 -2.77 4.33
C ASN A 42 22.23 -3.70 5.38
N ARG A 43 22.10 -3.39 6.67
CA ARG A 43 22.58 -4.24 7.76
C ARG A 43 21.64 -5.41 8.04
N HIS A 44 20.34 -5.16 7.95
CA HIS A 44 19.28 -6.18 8.10
C HIS A 44 18.90 -6.83 6.77
N ARG A 45 19.66 -6.57 5.71
CA ARG A 45 19.40 -7.08 4.36
C ARG A 45 19.37 -8.61 4.29
N GLY A 46 20.10 -9.30 5.17
CA GLY A 46 20.11 -10.76 5.24
C GLY A 46 18.83 -11.37 5.81
N ASP A 47 17.98 -10.55 6.45
CA ASP A 47 16.84 -11.06 7.21
C ASP A 47 15.50 -10.75 6.52
N TYR A 48 15.46 -10.04 5.38
CA TYR A 48 14.19 -9.74 4.71
C TYR A 48 13.90 -10.75 3.60
N PHE A 49 13.25 -11.85 3.99
CA PHE A 49 12.90 -12.94 3.10
C PHE A 49 11.46 -13.41 3.32
N SER A 50 10.91 -14.08 2.31
CA SER A 50 9.65 -14.83 2.44
C SER A 50 9.73 -16.15 1.71
N GLU A 51 9.18 -17.19 2.31
CA GLU A 51 8.95 -18.46 1.67
C GLU A 51 7.51 -18.54 1.15
N ALA A 52 7.35 -19.14 -0.03
CA ALA A 52 6.04 -19.44 -0.62
C ALA A 52 6.08 -20.83 -1.27
N ILE A 53 4.92 -21.49 -1.34
CA ILE A 53 4.75 -22.67 -2.18
C ILE A 53 4.63 -22.24 -3.63
N ASP A 54 5.32 -22.98 -4.49
CA ASP A 54 5.20 -22.94 -5.94
C ASP A 54 5.16 -24.37 -6.48
N VAL A 55 4.82 -24.53 -7.76
CA VAL A 55 4.71 -25.83 -8.42
C VAL A 55 5.57 -25.82 -9.68
N THR A 56 6.37 -26.87 -9.88
CA THR A 56 7.20 -27.03 -11.08
C THR A 56 6.34 -27.40 -12.30
N GLN A 57 6.93 -27.33 -13.49
CA GLN A 57 6.37 -27.90 -14.72
C GLN A 57 6.26 -29.43 -14.72
N GLU A 58 6.54 -30.10 -13.61
CA GLU A 58 6.30 -31.54 -13.45
C GLU A 58 5.17 -31.78 -12.43
N GLY A 59 4.48 -30.72 -11.99
CA GLY A 59 3.46 -30.80 -10.95
C GLY A 59 4.03 -30.94 -9.53
N GLN A 60 5.36 -30.91 -9.37
CA GLN A 60 5.99 -31.09 -8.06
C GLN A 60 5.89 -29.81 -7.22
N PRO A 61 5.32 -29.85 -6.00
CA PRO A 61 5.31 -28.71 -5.11
C PRO A 61 6.71 -28.47 -4.53
N ILE A 62 7.12 -27.21 -4.50
CA ILE A 62 8.42 -26.76 -3.98
C ILE A 62 8.24 -25.53 -3.09
N ILE A 63 9.20 -25.30 -2.20
CA ILE A 63 9.27 -24.07 -1.41
C ILE A 63 10.23 -23.12 -2.12
N ARG A 64 9.75 -21.96 -2.56
CA ARG A 64 10.63 -20.88 -3.02
C ARG A 64 10.97 -19.96 -1.87
N HIS A 65 12.26 -19.75 -1.66
CA HIS A 65 12.79 -18.69 -0.82
C HIS A 65 12.98 -17.43 -1.67
N TYR A 66 12.26 -16.36 -1.33
CA TYR A 66 12.45 -15.04 -1.89
C TYR A 66 13.29 -14.20 -0.95
N ASP A 67 14.52 -13.90 -1.38
CA ASP A 67 15.32 -12.84 -0.82
C ASP A 67 14.89 -11.53 -1.52
N HIS A 68 14.11 -10.72 -0.81
CA HIS A 68 13.57 -9.46 -1.33
C HIS A 68 14.64 -8.39 -1.53
N VAL A 69 15.84 -8.64 -1.02
CA VAL A 69 16.97 -7.73 -1.11
C VAL A 69 17.83 -8.06 -2.31
N SER A 70 18.13 -9.34 -2.50
CA SER A 70 18.99 -9.81 -3.57
C SER A 70 18.29 -10.91 -4.34
N PRO A 71 17.90 -10.68 -5.60
CA PRO A 71 17.32 -11.73 -6.44
C PRO A 71 18.23 -12.96 -6.60
N SER A 72 19.55 -12.80 -6.43
CA SER A 72 20.52 -13.90 -6.42
C SER A 72 20.47 -14.77 -5.16
N GLY A 73 19.86 -14.28 -4.08
CA GLY A 73 19.59 -15.01 -2.86
C GLY A 73 18.35 -15.89 -2.96
N ASN A 74 17.60 -15.82 -4.06
CA ASN A 74 16.48 -16.72 -4.30
C ASN A 74 16.99 -18.13 -4.57
N PHE A 75 16.42 -19.10 -3.86
CA PHE A 75 16.66 -20.51 -4.10
C PHE A 75 15.39 -21.31 -3.86
N GLU A 76 15.41 -22.55 -4.32
CA GLU A 76 14.28 -23.47 -4.26
C GLU A 76 14.63 -24.63 -3.34
N MET A 77 13.62 -25.15 -2.66
CA MET A 77 13.72 -26.32 -1.81
C MET A 77 12.58 -27.29 -2.12
N ASP A 78 12.79 -28.57 -1.87
CA ASP A 78 11.68 -29.53 -1.76
C ASP A 78 10.85 -29.26 -0.48
N LEU A 79 9.77 -30.03 -0.29
CA LEU A 79 8.93 -29.92 0.91
C LEU A 79 9.65 -30.32 2.21
N ASP A 80 10.74 -31.10 2.10
CA ASP A 80 11.62 -31.48 3.21
C ASP A 80 12.70 -30.41 3.50
N ARG A 81 12.64 -29.26 2.81
CA ARG A 81 13.57 -28.12 2.90
C ARG A 81 15.00 -28.42 2.41
N ASN A 82 15.21 -29.47 1.63
CA ASN A 82 16.47 -29.67 0.94
C ASN A 82 16.56 -28.74 -0.27
N ARG A 83 17.69 -28.04 -0.42
CA ARG A 83 17.91 -27.20 -1.60
C ARG A 83 17.94 -28.03 -2.87
N ILE A 84 17.18 -27.60 -3.86
CA ILE A 84 17.16 -28.21 -5.19
C ILE A 84 17.81 -27.27 -6.21
N ALA A 85 18.43 -27.84 -7.23
CA ALA A 85 18.98 -27.05 -8.33
C ALA A 85 17.81 -26.52 -9.17
N ARG A 86 17.78 -25.20 -9.38
CA ARG A 86 16.80 -24.57 -10.27
C ARG A 86 17.00 -25.10 -11.69
N PRO A 87 16.00 -25.76 -12.30
CA PRO A 87 16.11 -26.16 -13.69
C PRO A 87 16.23 -24.90 -14.58
N PRO A 88 17.07 -24.92 -15.63
CA PRO A 88 17.37 -23.72 -16.43
C PRO A 88 16.16 -23.13 -17.17
N ASP A 89 15.09 -23.90 -17.36
CA ASP A 89 13.96 -23.55 -18.24
C ASP A 89 12.60 -23.46 -17.51
N VAL A 90 12.56 -23.38 -16.17
CA VAL A 90 11.28 -23.38 -15.45
C VAL A 90 10.50 -22.08 -15.69
N GLN A 91 9.40 -22.18 -16.45
CA GLN A 91 8.34 -21.19 -16.38
C GLN A 91 7.48 -21.49 -15.16
N TRP A 92 7.24 -20.46 -14.36
CA TRP A 92 6.47 -20.57 -13.13
C TRP A 92 4.98 -20.58 -13.40
N ILE A 93 4.28 -21.40 -12.63
CA ILE A 93 2.85 -21.56 -12.76
C ILE A 93 2.20 -20.56 -11.82
N PRO A 94 1.38 -19.62 -12.33
CA PRO A 94 0.70 -18.69 -11.47
C PRO A 94 -0.27 -19.45 -10.56
N SER A 95 -0.16 -19.23 -9.26
CA SER A 95 -1.14 -19.70 -8.28
C SER A 95 -2.39 -18.83 -8.33
N MET A 96 -3.58 -19.40 -8.19
CA MET A 96 -4.79 -18.63 -7.92
C MET A 96 -5.10 -18.66 -6.43
N PRO A 97 -5.17 -17.52 -5.72
CA PRO A 97 -5.72 -17.49 -4.37
C PRO A 97 -7.22 -17.82 -4.41
N VAL A 98 -7.63 -18.80 -3.63
CA VAL A 98 -9.02 -19.24 -3.47
C VAL A 98 -9.39 -19.22 -1.98
N ALA A 99 -9.22 -18.07 -1.33
CA ALA A 99 -9.42 -17.92 0.11
C ALA A 99 -10.92 -17.78 0.47
N ASN A 100 -11.28 -18.17 1.70
CA ASN A 100 -12.65 -18.03 2.25
C ASN A 100 -12.97 -16.58 2.68
N LEU A 101 -11.94 -15.77 2.82
CA LEU A 101 -12.04 -14.37 3.18
C LEU A 101 -11.63 -13.55 1.96
N PRO A 102 -12.24 -12.36 1.77
CA PRO A 102 -11.66 -11.32 0.93
C PRO A 102 -10.18 -11.31 1.24
N PHE A 103 -9.32 -11.52 0.24
CA PHE A 103 -7.91 -11.24 0.45
C PHE A 103 -7.88 -9.77 0.88
N GLU A 104 -7.60 -9.50 2.16
CA GLU A 104 -7.46 -8.14 2.70
C GLU A 104 -6.21 -7.54 2.07
N SER A 105 -6.37 -7.20 0.80
CA SER A 105 -5.36 -6.63 -0.02
C SER A 105 -5.07 -5.27 0.51
N ARG A 106 -3.78 -5.04 0.66
CA ARG A 106 -3.23 -3.77 1.05
C ARG A 106 -3.33 -2.79 -0.12
N ALA A 107 -4.56 -2.44 -0.52
CA ALA A 107 -4.83 -1.45 -1.53
C ALA A 107 -4.30 -0.10 -1.06
N SER A 108 -3.22 0.37 -1.67
CA SER A 108 -2.61 1.63 -1.31
C SER A 108 -3.66 2.75 -1.48
N PRO A 109 -3.97 3.52 -0.43
CA PRO A 109 -5.02 4.56 -0.40
C PRO A 109 -4.71 5.69 -1.39
N MET A 110 -3.47 5.75 -1.90
CA MET A 110 -3.04 6.70 -2.90
C MET A 110 -3.88 6.67 -4.19
N PHE A 111 -4.66 5.61 -4.46
CA PHE A 111 -5.52 5.52 -5.64
C PHE A 111 -6.99 5.92 -5.45
N LEU A 112 -7.46 6.24 -4.24
CA LEU A 112 -8.92 6.27 -3.97
C LEU A 112 -9.58 7.63 -3.67
N ALA A 113 -8.85 8.74 -3.65
CA ALA A 113 -9.48 10.02 -3.24
C ALA A 113 -9.94 10.95 -4.36
N SER A 114 -9.61 10.75 -5.64
CA SER A 114 -10.02 11.72 -6.64
C SER A 114 -10.32 11.14 -8.03
N ARG A 115 -11.62 11.02 -8.29
CA ARG A 115 -12.31 10.99 -9.59
C ARG A 115 -12.47 9.61 -10.26
N GLY A 116 -13.70 9.10 -10.15
CA GLY A 116 -14.26 8.05 -11.01
C GLY A 116 -13.99 6.64 -10.51
N ARG A 117 -14.95 6.07 -9.76
CA ARG A 117 -15.01 4.66 -9.33
C ARG A 117 -15.36 3.74 -10.52
N SER A 118 -14.57 3.85 -11.58
CA SER A 118 -14.68 3.04 -12.79
C SER A 118 -13.40 2.24 -12.93
N ILE A 119 -13.52 0.92 -12.95
CA ILE A 119 -12.40 0.06 -13.24
C ILE A 119 -12.55 -0.35 -14.70
N GLN A 120 -11.55 -0.04 -15.54
CA GLN A 120 -11.53 -0.57 -16.89
C GLN A 120 -11.41 -2.08 -16.80
N VAL A 121 -12.49 -2.78 -17.14
CA VAL A 121 -12.46 -4.23 -17.11
C VAL A 121 -11.77 -4.74 -18.36
N LEU A 122 -12.00 -4.19 -19.56
CA LEU A 122 -11.32 -4.74 -20.74
C LEU A 122 -10.98 -3.66 -21.78
N PRO A 123 -9.79 -3.73 -22.41
CA PRO A 123 -9.63 -3.48 -23.83
C PRO A 123 -9.81 -4.82 -24.56
N MET A 124 -10.99 -5.09 -25.14
CA MET A 124 -11.22 -6.37 -25.83
C MET A 124 -10.70 -6.28 -27.27
N THR A 125 -9.49 -6.77 -27.50
CA THR A 125 -8.77 -6.73 -28.79
C THR A 125 -9.31 -7.68 -29.87
N SER A 126 -10.51 -8.26 -29.73
CA SER A 126 -11.16 -9.02 -30.81
C SER A 126 -12.47 -8.41 -31.32
N GLY A 127 -12.97 -7.33 -30.72
CA GLY A 127 -14.24 -6.69 -31.08
C GLY A 127 -14.16 -5.17 -31.27
N ALA A 128 -15.20 -4.58 -31.86
CA ALA A 128 -15.37 -3.14 -31.94
C ALA A 128 -15.94 -2.53 -30.64
N GLU A 129 -15.93 -3.27 -29.52
CA GLU A 129 -16.61 -2.90 -28.27
C GLU A 129 -15.67 -3.02 -27.06
N ASP A 130 -15.63 -2.00 -26.21
CA ASP A 130 -14.92 -1.95 -24.94
C ASP A 130 -15.91 -1.89 -23.78
N TRP A 131 -15.76 -2.76 -22.78
CA TRP A 131 -16.66 -2.85 -21.62
C TRP A 131 -15.94 -2.47 -20.32
N PHE A 132 -16.57 -1.59 -19.55
CA PHE A 132 -16.07 -1.06 -18.27
C PHE A 132 -17.00 -1.47 -17.14
N PHE A 133 -16.47 -1.92 -16.01
CA PHE A 133 -17.29 -2.16 -14.83
C PHE A 133 -17.27 -0.91 -13.94
N VAL A 134 -18.46 -0.36 -13.74
CA VAL A 134 -18.69 0.86 -12.99
C VAL A 134 -19.39 0.49 -11.70
N TRP A 135 -18.88 0.95 -10.57
CA TRP A 135 -19.45 0.61 -9.26
C TRP A 135 -19.44 1.79 -8.30
N ASN A 136 -20.24 1.67 -7.24
CA ASN A 136 -20.45 2.74 -6.28
C ASN A 136 -19.31 2.93 -5.27
N GLY A 137 -18.29 2.07 -5.17
CA GLY A 137 -17.16 2.23 -4.25
C GLY A 137 -17.46 1.95 -2.77
N GLU A 138 -18.61 1.34 -2.46
CA GLU A 138 -19.04 1.02 -1.10
C GLU A 138 -18.67 -0.43 -0.73
N THR A 139 -18.67 -0.79 0.56
CA THR A 139 -18.40 -2.17 0.99
C THR A 139 -19.50 -3.12 0.51
N GLN A 140 -20.77 -2.72 0.65
CA GLN A 140 -21.88 -3.37 -0.04
C GLN A 140 -22.03 -2.73 -1.42
N ALA A 141 -21.18 -3.18 -2.32
CA ALA A 141 -21.07 -2.55 -3.61
C ALA A 141 -22.22 -2.94 -4.53
N VAL A 142 -22.63 -1.96 -5.34
CA VAL A 142 -23.43 -2.21 -6.54
C VAL A 142 -22.69 -1.73 -7.78
N GLY A 143 -22.84 -2.46 -8.88
CA GLY A 143 -22.17 -2.14 -10.13
C GLY A 143 -22.87 -2.66 -11.38
N TYR A 144 -22.40 -2.20 -12.53
CA TYR A 144 -22.89 -2.59 -13.84
C TYR A 144 -21.76 -2.49 -14.87
N PHE A 145 -21.90 -3.17 -16.00
CA PHE A 145 -21.01 -2.95 -17.14
C PHE A 145 -21.55 -1.84 -18.05
N GLU A 146 -20.65 -1.01 -18.55
CA GLU A 146 -20.91 0.05 -19.50
C GLU A 146 -20.06 -0.18 -20.74
N GLY A 147 -20.71 -0.32 -21.90
CA GLY A 147 -20.06 -0.65 -23.16
C GLY A 147 -19.87 0.58 -24.04
N TYR A 148 -18.76 0.64 -24.76
CA TYR A 148 -18.43 1.67 -25.74
C TYR A 148 -17.99 1.03 -27.06
N ASP A 149 -18.34 1.64 -28.19
CA ASP A 149 -17.73 1.31 -29.48
C ASP A 149 -16.28 1.82 -29.46
N SER A 150 -15.30 0.93 -29.63
CA SER A 150 -13.88 1.25 -29.48
C SER A 150 -13.35 2.19 -30.57
N LYS A 151 -14.05 2.31 -31.71
CA LYS A 151 -13.67 3.19 -32.83
C LYS A 151 -14.32 4.55 -32.73
N GLN A 152 -15.62 4.59 -32.42
CA GLN A 152 -16.42 5.81 -32.37
C GLN A 152 -16.45 6.44 -30.98
N LEU A 153 -16.01 5.71 -29.96
CA LEU A 153 -16.09 6.07 -28.54
C LEU A 153 -17.51 6.42 -28.10
N GLN A 154 -18.51 5.87 -28.78
CA GLN A 154 -19.92 6.04 -28.46
C GLN A 154 -20.36 4.92 -27.52
N ARG A 155 -21.14 5.27 -26.50
CA ARG A 155 -21.72 4.28 -25.59
C ARG A 155 -22.70 3.38 -26.37
N ILE A 156 -22.50 2.06 -26.30
CA ILE A 156 -23.37 1.07 -26.96
C ILE A 156 -24.46 0.53 -26.03
N GLY A 157 -24.31 0.68 -24.71
CA GLY A 157 -25.33 0.31 -23.73
C GLY A 157 -24.74 -0.11 -22.38
N TYR A 158 -25.55 -0.83 -21.61
CA TYR A 158 -25.23 -1.27 -20.26
C TYR A 158 -25.59 -2.74 -20.08
N ILE A 159 -24.91 -3.44 -19.18
CA ILE A 159 -25.28 -4.78 -18.73
C ILE A 159 -25.41 -4.76 -17.21
N GLY A 160 -26.60 -5.10 -16.71
CA GLY A 160 -26.90 -5.37 -15.31
C GLY A 160 -27.37 -6.82 -15.11
N VAL A 161 -27.99 -7.12 -13.98
CA VAL A 161 -28.47 -8.48 -13.64
C VAL A 161 -29.50 -9.00 -14.65
N LEU A 162 -30.27 -8.11 -15.28
CA LEU A 162 -31.26 -8.44 -16.31
C LEU A 162 -30.67 -8.56 -17.73
N GLY A 163 -29.34 -8.53 -17.87
CA GLY A 163 -28.69 -8.50 -19.18
C GLY A 163 -28.59 -7.08 -19.76
N PHE A 164 -28.53 -7.00 -21.09
CA PHE A 164 -28.28 -5.75 -21.81
C PHE A 164 -29.46 -4.79 -21.86
N GLN A 165 -29.18 -3.50 -21.66
CA GLN A 165 -30.13 -2.39 -21.69
C GLN A 165 -29.51 -1.17 -22.36
N GLU A 166 -30.31 -0.39 -23.11
CA GLU A 166 -29.86 0.88 -23.70
C GLU A 166 -29.68 1.98 -22.63
N SER A 167 -30.48 1.92 -21.56
CA SER A 167 -30.43 2.85 -20.43
C SER A 167 -29.68 2.27 -19.24
N LYS A 168 -29.12 3.15 -18.41
CA LYS A 168 -28.42 2.74 -17.17
C LYS A 168 -29.36 1.91 -16.27
N PRO A 169 -28.93 0.75 -15.75
CA PRO A 169 -29.73 -0.05 -14.83
C PRO A 169 -30.04 0.72 -13.53
N ASN A 170 -31.30 0.63 -13.09
CA ASN A 170 -31.69 1.06 -11.73
C ASN A 170 -30.91 0.25 -10.68
N LEU A 171 -30.83 0.77 -9.44
CA LEU A 171 -30.07 0.13 -8.36
C LEU A 171 -30.43 -1.35 -8.16
N ASP A 172 -31.73 -1.69 -8.21
CA ASP A 172 -32.21 -3.07 -8.03
C ASP A 172 -31.86 -4.02 -9.19
N HIS A 173 -31.39 -3.48 -10.31
CA HIS A 173 -30.96 -4.24 -11.50
C HIS A 173 -29.44 -4.22 -11.68
N GLN A 174 -28.70 -3.64 -10.73
CA GLN A 174 -27.24 -3.67 -10.69
C GLN A 174 -26.76 -4.92 -9.95
N PHE A 175 -25.55 -5.36 -10.28
CA PHE A 175 -24.93 -6.47 -9.57
C PHE A 175 -24.59 -6.07 -8.16
N THR A 176 -24.85 -6.94 -7.19
CA THR A 176 -24.50 -6.78 -5.77
C THR A 176 -23.30 -7.67 -5.45
N PHE A 177 -22.26 -7.10 -4.82
CA PHE A 177 -21.04 -7.83 -4.47
C PHE A 177 -20.31 -7.14 -3.29
N ASP A 178 -19.29 -7.79 -2.75
CA ASP A 178 -18.43 -7.20 -1.72
C ASP A 178 -17.38 -6.29 -2.37
N GLY A 179 -17.51 -4.99 -2.14
CA GLY A 179 -16.62 -3.97 -2.69
C GLY A 179 -15.20 -4.03 -2.13
N GLN A 180 -14.99 -4.63 -0.95
CA GLN A 180 -13.64 -4.83 -0.41
C GLN A 180 -12.85 -5.80 -1.29
N SER A 181 -13.51 -6.86 -1.77
CA SER A 181 -12.93 -7.85 -2.67
C SER A 181 -12.58 -7.32 -4.08
N LEU A 182 -13.11 -6.17 -4.51
CA LEU A 182 -12.74 -5.49 -5.77
C LEU A 182 -11.65 -4.40 -5.61
N SER A 183 -11.24 -4.06 -4.40
CA SER A 183 -10.21 -3.03 -4.16
C SER A 183 -8.80 -3.42 -4.64
N MET A 184 -8.64 -4.66 -5.09
CA MET A 184 -7.44 -5.17 -5.74
C MET A 184 -7.26 -4.55 -7.12
N GLY A 185 -6.23 -3.72 -7.29
CA GLY A 185 -5.80 -3.16 -8.59
C GLY A 185 -5.38 -4.18 -9.65
N TYR A 186 -5.60 -5.47 -9.42
CA TYR A 186 -5.42 -6.56 -10.37
C TYR A 186 -6.75 -7.30 -10.52
N LEU A 187 -7.51 -6.94 -11.55
CA LEU A 187 -8.71 -7.69 -11.94
C LEU A 187 -8.42 -9.11 -12.40
N GLU A 188 -7.16 -9.42 -12.71
CA GLU A 188 -6.72 -10.78 -13.04
C GLU A 188 -6.73 -11.72 -11.82
N SER A 189 -6.75 -11.18 -10.60
CA SER A 189 -6.76 -11.93 -9.35
C SER A 189 -7.88 -11.50 -8.40
N SER A 190 -8.93 -10.84 -8.90
CA SER A 190 -10.04 -10.44 -8.06
C SER A 190 -10.92 -11.65 -7.74
N GLN A 191 -11.23 -11.85 -6.45
CA GLN A 191 -12.05 -12.97 -5.97
C GLN A 191 -13.52 -12.90 -6.42
N VAL A 192 -13.89 -11.78 -7.05
CA VAL A 192 -15.25 -11.43 -7.45
C VAL A 192 -15.41 -11.45 -8.95
N LEU A 193 -14.37 -11.11 -9.72
CA LEU A 193 -14.45 -10.98 -11.17
C LEU A 193 -13.34 -11.79 -11.87
N ALA A 194 -13.72 -12.86 -12.56
CA ALA A 194 -12.83 -13.59 -13.46
C ALA A 194 -13.17 -13.28 -14.92
N ARG A 195 -12.18 -13.44 -15.82
CA ARG A 195 -12.29 -13.04 -17.23
C ARG A 195 -12.19 -14.24 -18.15
N GLY A 196 -12.76 -14.11 -19.34
CA GLY A 196 -12.57 -15.01 -20.48
C GLY A 196 -12.59 -14.22 -21.79
N ARG A 197 -12.43 -14.89 -22.93
CA ARG A 197 -12.64 -14.26 -24.24
C ARG A 197 -14.12 -13.87 -24.37
N ASN A 198 -14.42 -12.58 -24.43
CA ASN A 198 -15.78 -12.01 -24.47
C ASN A 198 -16.67 -12.37 -23.29
N ARG A 199 -16.09 -12.73 -22.13
CA ARG A 199 -16.86 -13.17 -20.96
C ARG A 199 -16.30 -12.60 -19.67
N ALA A 200 -17.19 -12.43 -18.71
CA ALA A 200 -16.86 -12.16 -17.32
C ALA A 200 -17.66 -13.09 -16.42
N PHE A 201 -17.11 -13.35 -15.23
CA PHE A 201 -17.76 -14.12 -14.19
C PHE A 201 -17.79 -13.27 -12.94
N LEU A 202 -18.94 -13.06 -12.32
CA LEU A 202 -19.11 -12.18 -11.17
C LEU A 202 -19.70 -12.94 -9.97
N LEU A 203 -19.03 -12.96 -8.83
CA LEU A 203 -19.57 -13.49 -7.58
C LEU A 203 -20.47 -12.46 -6.89
N GLN A 204 -21.73 -12.81 -6.65
CA GLN A 204 -22.68 -11.97 -5.93
C GLN A 204 -22.64 -12.18 -4.41
N ASN A 205 -23.19 -11.23 -3.67
CA ASN A 205 -23.32 -11.30 -2.20
C ASN A 205 -24.14 -12.49 -1.70
N ASP A 206 -25.00 -13.06 -2.53
CA ASP A 206 -25.80 -14.24 -2.23
C ASP A 206 -25.10 -15.57 -2.59
N ALA A 207 -23.79 -15.52 -2.82
CA ALA A 207 -22.96 -16.65 -3.23
C ALA A 207 -23.30 -17.22 -4.63
N THR A 208 -24.03 -16.48 -5.47
CA THR A 208 -24.27 -16.85 -6.87
C THR A 208 -23.14 -16.35 -7.76
N VAL A 209 -22.56 -17.23 -8.56
CA VAL A 209 -21.66 -16.82 -9.66
C VAL A 209 -22.50 -16.55 -10.89
N LEU A 210 -22.43 -15.33 -11.40
CA LEU A 210 -23.02 -14.93 -12.67
C LEU A 210 -22.02 -15.09 -13.79
N HIS A 211 -22.45 -15.69 -14.89
CA HIS A 211 -21.74 -15.68 -16.16
C HIS A 211 -22.31 -14.56 -17.05
N ILE A 212 -21.44 -13.63 -17.46
CA ILE A 212 -21.74 -12.51 -18.34
C ILE A 212 -21.08 -12.79 -19.69
N ASP A 213 -21.89 -13.04 -20.71
CA ASP A 213 -21.44 -13.21 -22.09
C ASP A 213 -21.62 -11.87 -22.82
N PHE A 214 -20.52 -11.16 -23.08
CA PHE A 214 -20.55 -9.83 -23.71
C PHE A 214 -20.92 -9.89 -25.20
N GLU A 215 -20.63 -11.01 -25.87
CA GLU A 215 -20.96 -11.20 -27.28
C GLU A 215 -22.46 -11.41 -27.46
N LYS A 216 -23.06 -12.27 -26.64
CA LYS A 216 -24.51 -12.50 -26.63
C LYS A 216 -25.27 -11.44 -25.82
N ARG A 217 -24.56 -10.63 -25.04
CA ARG A 217 -25.08 -9.58 -24.17
C ARG A 217 -26.10 -10.11 -23.14
N VAL A 218 -25.85 -11.32 -22.63
CA VAL A 218 -26.70 -12.02 -21.66
C VAL A 218 -25.97 -12.24 -20.34
N VAL A 219 -26.76 -12.31 -19.27
CA VAL A 219 -26.32 -12.69 -17.93
C VAL A 219 -27.10 -13.94 -17.54
N SER A 220 -26.39 -14.95 -17.05
CA SER A 220 -26.99 -16.21 -16.59
C SER A 220 -26.33 -16.63 -15.27
N PRO A 221 -27.10 -17.17 -14.30
CA PRO A 221 -26.51 -17.82 -13.15
C PRO A 221 -25.73 -19.06 -13.60
N LEU A 222 -24.50 -19.20 -13.11
CA LEU A 222 -23.65 -20.36 -13.37
C LEU A 222 -23.82 -21.40 -12.27
N ILE A 223 -23.65 -20.98 -11.01
CA ILE A 223 -23.72 -21.85 -9.84
C ILE A 223 -23.97 -21.04 -8.56
N GLU A 224 -24.55 -21.69 -7.56
CA GLU A 224 -24.84 -21.13 -6.24
C GLU A 224 -23.90 -21.72 -5.18
N GLY A 225 -23.73 -21.01 -4.05
CA GLY A 225 -22.92 -21.48 -2.92
C GLY A 225 -21.41 -21.31 -3.11
N ALA A 226 -21.00 -20.43 -4.02
CA ALA A 226 -19.61 -20.05 -4.22
C ALA A 226 -19.14 -19.10 -3.12
N ILE A 227 -17.97 -19.35 -2.56
CA ILE A 227 -17.33 -18.48 -1.57
C ILE A 227 -16.33 -17.54 -2.23
N CYS A 228 -15.61 -18.03 -3.24
CA CYS A 228 -14.58 -17.27 -3.95
C CYS A 228 -14.50 -17.72 -5.40
N LEU A 229 -14.16 -16.77 -6.27
CA LEU A 229 -13.92 -16.99 -7.70
C LEU A 229 -12.47 -16.67 -8.05
N GLY A 230 -11.94 -17.30 -9.09
CA GLY A 230 -10.59 -17.04 -9.57
C GLY A 230 -10.39 -17.41 -11.02
N ALA A 231 -9.37 -16.82 -11.63
CA ALA A 231 -8.95 -17.15 -12.98
C ALA A 231 -7.57 -17.82 -12.91
N LEU A 232 -7.50 -19.08 -13.31
CA LEU A 232 -6.26 -19.84 -13.33
C LEU A 232 -5.75 -19.93 -14.76
N SER A 233 -4.55 -19.42 -14.99
CA SER A 233 -3.84 -19.65 -16.25
C SER A 233 -3.19 -21.02 -16.21
N SER A 234 -3.73 -21.97 -16.96
CA SER A 234 -3.11 -23.28 -17.19
C SER A 234 -2.32 -23.26 -18.48
N TYR A 235 -1.18 -23.93 -18.48
CA TYR A 235 -0.35 -24.09 -19.67
C TYR A 235 -0.57 -25.49 -20.21
N THR A 236 -1.06 -25.57 -21.45
CA THR A 236 -1.17 -26.84 -22.18
C THR A 236 -0.28 -26.74 -23.40
N GLY A 237 0.97 -27.23 -23.26
CA GLY A 237 2.02 -26.97 -24.24
C GLY A 237 2.38 -25.48 -24.30
N ASN A 238 2.30 -24.87 -25.50
CA ASN A 238 2.61 -23.45 -25.71
C ASN A 238 1.38 -22.52 -25.60
N GLU A 239 0.20 -23.06 -25.30
CA GLU A 239 -1.02 -22.27 -25.17
C GLU A 239 -1.36 -22.04 -23.70
N THR A 240 -1.59 -20.77 -23.35
CA THR A 240 -2.18 -20.40 -22.06
C THR A 240 -3.70 -20.47 -22.18
N VAL A 241 -4.30 -21.43 -21.47
CA VAL A 241 -5.75 -21.58 -21.35
C VAL A 241 -6.19 -20.99 -20.02
N LEU A 242 -7.12 -20.05 -20.10
CA LEU A 242 -7.73 -19.47 -18.91
C LEU A 242 -8.86 -20.37 -18.43
N LYS A 243 -8.73 -20.87 -17.20
CA LYS A 243 -9.73 -21.67 -16.51
C LYS A 243 -10.35 -20.83 -15.41
N LEU A 244 -11.65 -21.01 -15.21
CA LEU A 244 -12.35 -20.44 -14.06
C LEU A 244 -12.22 -21.44 -12.92
N VAL A 245 -11.80 -20.96 -11.76
CA VAL A 245 -11.72 -21.77 -10.54
C VAL A 245 -12.65 -21.16 -9.52
N MET A 246 -13.40 -21.99 -8.83
CA MET A 246 -14.37 -21.55 -7.85
C MET A 246 -14.26 -22.39 -6.59
N ARG A 247 -14.21 -21.75 -5.43
CA ARG A 247 -14.31 -22.44 -4.14
C ARG A 247 -15.76 -22.45 -3.66
N THR A 248 -16.21 -23.62 -3.27
CA THR A 248 -17.39 -23.84 -2.44
C THR A 248 -16.95 -24.13 -1.00
N ALA A 249 -17.89 -24.39 -0.09
CA ALA A 249 -17.55 -24.75 1.30
C ALA A 249 -16.67 -26.01 1.42
N ASN A 250 -16.77 -26.95 0.47
CA ASN A 250 -16.17 -28.28 0.59
C ASN A 250 -15.37 -28.73 -0.63
N SER A 251 -15.25 -27.90 -1.66
CA SER A 251 -14.51 -28.25 -2.88
C SER A 251 -14.03 -27.02 -3.64
N VAL A 252 -13.02 -27.23 -4.47
CA VAL A 252 -12.63 -26.33 -5.55
C VAL A 252 -13.14 -26.93 -6.85
N GLU A 253 -13.90 -26.17 -7.62
CA GLU A 253 -14.46 -26.58 -8.91
C GLU A 253 -13.77 -25.81 -10.04
N GLU A 254 -13.49 -26.50 -11.12
CA GLU A 254 -12.83 -25.96 -12.29
C GLU A 254 -13.80 -25.92 -13.47
N PHE A 255 -13.81 -24.82 -14.21
CA PHE A 255 -14.59 -24.64 -15.42
C PHE A 255 -13.71 -24.12 -16.55
N ASN A 256 -14.06 -24.46 -17.78
CA ASN A 256 -13.38 -23.93 -18.96
C ASN A 256 -13.79 -22.47 -19.22
N ASP A 257 -13.21 -21.89 -20.27
CA ASP A 257 -13.52 -20.52 -20.72
C ASP A 257 -15.00 -20.35 -21.17
N ARG A 258 -15.73 -21.45 -21.41
CA ARG A 258 -17.16 -21.51 -21.74
C ARG A 258 -18.07 -21.73 -20.54
N ALA A 259 -17.52 -21.70 -19.33
CA ALA A 259 -18.26 -22.00 -18.11
C ALA A 259 -18.79 -23.45 -18.05
N GLU A 260 -18.19 -24.36 -18.82
CA GLU A 260 -18.52 -25.77 -18.74
C GLU A 260 -17.66 -26.38 -17.63
N PHE A 261 -18.30 -27.14 -16.74
CA PHE A 261 -17.63 -27.84 -15.65
C PHE A 261 -16.58 -28.82 -16.19
N ILE A 262 -15.36 -28.74 -15.67
CA ILE A 262 -14.25 -29.63 -15.98
C ILE A 262 -14.11 -30.68 -14.87
N ASP A 263 -13.85 -30.23 -13.63
CA ASP A 263 -13.54 -31.12 -12.52
C ASP A 263 -13.85 -30.52 -11.14
N ARG A 264 -13.83 -31.36 -10.11
CA ARG A 264 -14.06 -31.01 -8.71
C ARG A 264 -13.01 -31.66 -7.79
N PHE A 265 -12.33 -30.82 -7.03
CA PHE A 265 -11.31 -31.18 -6.06
C PHE A 265 -11.87 -31.02 -4.64
N PRO A 266 -12.15 -32.11 -3.89
CA PRO A 266 -12.69 -32.02 -2.54
C PRO A 266 -11.68 -31.38 -1.58
N ILE A 267 -12.11 -30.41 -0.78
CA ILE A 267 -11.30 -29.78 0.27
C ILE A 267 -11.43 -30.65 1.54
N PRO A 268 -10.31 -31.15 2.12
CA PRO A 268 -10.33 -31.85 3.40
C PRO A 268 -11.06 -31.05 4.48
N SER A 269 -11.83 -31.71 5.33
CA SER A 269 -12.68 -31.06 6.34
C SER A 269 -11.94 -30.07 7.23
N GLU A 270 -10.71 -30.41 7.60
CA GLU A 270 -9.79 -29.64 8.42
C GLU A 270 -9.22 -28.39 7.73
N LEU A 271 -9.37 -28.28 6.40
CA LEU A 271 -8.91 -27.14 5.60
C LEU A 271 -10.05 -26.27 5.07
N GLN A 272 -11.31 -26.59 5.39
CA GLN A 272 -12.47 -25.86 4.86
C GLN A 272 -12.51 -24.39 5.27
N GLU A 273 -11.91 -24.05 6.41
CA GLU A 273 -11.81 -22.67 6.92
C GLU A 273 -10.49 -21.98 6.53
N ALA A 274 -9.51 -22.72 6.02
CA ALA A 274 -8.18 -22.21 5.70
C ALA A 274 -8.17 -21.26 4.49
N GLN A 275 -7.15 -20.41 4.38
CA GLN A 275 -6.91 -19.68 3.13
C GLN A 275 -6.23 -20.61 2.14
N LEU A 276 -6.80 -20.75 0.94
CA LEU A 276 -6.30 -21.72 -0.04
C LEU A 276 -5.65 -21.02 -1.22
N ARG A 277 -4.63 -21.64 -1.79
CA ARG A 277 -4.05 -21.34 -3.10
C ARG A 277 -4.14 -22.60 -3.95
N PHE A 278 -4.66 -22.44 -5.15
CA PHE A 278 -4.89 -23.53 -6.08
C PHE A 278 -3.94 -23.42 -7.27
N PHE A 279 -3.29 -24.53 -7.60
CA PHE A 279 -2.37 -24.68 -8.71
C PHE A 279 -2.82 -25.85 -9.57
N HIS A 280 -2.78 -25.69 -10.89
CA HIS A 280 -3.06 -26.77 -11.84
C HIS A 280 -1.99 -26.80 -12.91
N TYR A 281 -1.34 -27.95 -13.05
CA TYR A 281 -0.39 -28.22 -14.09
C TYR A 281 -0.61 -29.58 -14.72
N GLU A 282 -0.92 -29.61 -16.02
CA GLU A 282 -1.20 -30.85 -16.76
C GLU A 282 -2.15 -31.76 -15.95
N ASP A 283 -1.63 -32.88 -15.46
CA ASP A 283 -2.34 -33.94 -14.72
C ASP A 283 -2.22 -33.82 -13.20
N SER A 284 -1.47 -32.83 -12.70
CA SER A 284 -1.20 -32.60 -11.28
C SER A 284 -1.91 -31.35 -10.77
N VAL A 285 -2.60 -31.50 -9.66
CA VAL A 285 -3.29 -30.39 -8.99
C VAL A 285 -2.79 -30.29 -7.56
N VAL A 286 -2.41 -29.07 -7.17
CA VAL A 286 -1.88 -28.77 -5.84
C VAL A 286 -2.77 -27.73 -5.18
N LEU A 287 -3.19 -28.03 -3.95
CA LEU A 287 -3.87 -27.09 -3.07
C LEU A 287 -2.95 -26.80 -1.89
N ASP A 288 -2.50 -25.55 -1.78
CA ASP A 288 -1.77 -25.07 -0.62
C ASP A 288 -2.72 -24.33 0.32
N ALA A 289 -2.82 -24.78 1.56
CA ALA A 289 -3.66 -24.19 2.59
C ALA A 289 -2.81 -23.51 3.66
N ASP A 290 -2.99 -22.20 3.86
CA ASP A 290 -2.46 -21.49 5.03
C ASP A 290 -3.40 -21.77 6.21
N VAL A 291 -2.90 -22.52 7.20
CA VAL A 291 -3.63 -22.94 8.41
C VAL A 291 -3.24 -22.07 9.60
N THR A 292 -2.64 -20.91 9.34
CA THR A 292 -2.34 -19.94 10.39
C THR A 292 -3.66 -19.42 10.96
N ASP A 293 -3.98 -19.84 12.19
CA ASP A 293 -4.89 -19.07 13.02
C ASP A 293 -4.27 -17.69 13.14
N TYR A 294 -4.95 -16.66 12.63
CA TYR A 294 -4.54 -15.28 12.83
C TYR A 294 -4.71 -14.94 14.31
N VAL A 295 -3.78 -15.42 15.14
CA VAL A 295 -3.61 -14.99 16.50
C VAL A 295 -3.16 -13.54 16.41
N ASP A 296 -3.85 -12.65 17.12
CA ASP A 296 -3.45 -11.26 17.32
C ASP A 296 -2.09 -11.21 18.02
N LEU A 297 -1.01 -11.44 17.26
CA LEU A 297 0.35 -11.28 17.73
C LEU A 297 0.53 -9.80 18.08
N ASN A 298 1.04 -9.53 19.27
CA ASN A 298 1.36 -8.16 19.65
C ASN A 298 2.45 -7.62 18.69
N SER A 299 2.46 -6.30 18.47
CA SER A 299 3.37 -5.66 17.52
C SER A 299 4.86 -5.85 17.84
N GLU A 300 5.18 -6.21 19.09
CA GLU A 300 6.55 -6.40 19.56
C GLU A 300 7.10 -7.77 19.14
N GLU A 301 6.29 -8.84 19.25
CA GLU A 301 6.62 -10.19 18.75
C GLU A 301 6.76 -10.22 17.22
N LEU A 302 5.90 -9.49 16.50
CA LEU A 302 5.95 -9.37 15.04
C LEU A 302 7.21 -8.68 14.51
N SER A 303 7.87 -7.85 15.32
CA SER A 303 8.95 -6.98 14.84
C SER A 303 10.33 -7.64 14.77
N ASN A 304 10.52 -8.77 15.45
CA ASN A 304 11.82 -9.45 15.54
C ASN A 304 11.75 -10.96 15.31
N ALA A 305 10.57 -11.55 15.19
CA ALA A 305 10.42 -12.99 14.95
C ALA A 305 10.39 -13.28 13.45
N VAL A 306 11.15 -14.30 13.04
CA VAL A 306 10.83 -15.03 11.82
C VAL A 306 9.43 -15.62 12.04
N SER A 307 8.45 -15.10 11.32
CA SER A 307 7.08 -15.62 11.34
C SER A 307 7.09 -16.98 10.65
N GLU A 308 6.80 -18.01 11.44
CA GLU A 308 6.56 -19.36 10.98
C GLU A 308 5.05 -19.53 10.77
N ARG A 309 4.65 -19.80 9.53
CA ARG A 309 3.26 -20.01 9.12
C ARG A 309 3.05 -21.50 8.84
N PRO A 310 2.19 -22.21 9.58
CA PRO A 310 1.84 -23.57 9.24
C PRO A 310 1.00 -23.60 7.96
N HIS A 311 1.43 -24.43 7.02
CA HIS A 311 0.76 -24.68 5.75
C HIS A 311 0.51 -26.18 5.59
N VAL A 312 -0.50 -26.53 4.80
CA VAL A 312 -0.78 -27.91 4.40
C VAL A 312 -0.88 -27.96 2.89
N VAL A 313 0.01 -28.74 2.27
CA VAL A 313 0.02 -28.97 0.82
C VAL A 313 -0.72 -30.27 0.53
N VAL A 314 -1.81 -30.18 -0.22
CA VAL A 314 -2.62 -31.31 -0.67
C VAL A 314 -2.32 -31.56 -2.15
N LEU A 315 -1.87 -32.77 -2.48
CA LEU A 315 -1.68 -33.22 -3.85
C LEU A 315 -2.87 -34.07 -4.27
N TYR A 316 -3.45 -33.74 -5.43
CA TYR A 316 -4.51 -34.50 -6.05
C TYR A 316 -3.96 -35.30 -7.24
N GLY A 317 -4.43 -36.53 -7.35
CA GLY A 317 -4.18 -37.37 -8.51
C GLY A 317 -5.08 -37.03 -9.69
N THR A 318 -4.86 -37.72 -10.80
CA THR A 318 -5.63 -37.58 -12.05
C THR A 318 -7.13 -37.89 -11.91
N ASP A 319 -7.55 -38.58 -10.84
CA ASP A 319 -8.95 -38.86 -10.54
C ASP A 319 -9.55 -37.86 -9.53
N SER A 320 -8.87 -36.74 -9.29
CA SER A 320 -9.25 -35.67 -8.37
C SER A 320 -9.43 -36.12 -6.92
N ARG A 321 -8.80 -37.26 -6.57
CA ARG A 321 -8.67 -37.71 -5.19
C ARG A 321 -7.38 -37.22 -4.58
N VAL A 322 -7.42 -36.99 -3.27
CA VAL A 322 -6.24 -36.66 -2.49
C VAL A 322 -5.28 -37.85 -2.51
N GLU A 323 -4.10 -37.65 -3.09
CA GLU A 323 -3.01 -38.62 -3.08
C GLU A 323 -2.13 -38.46 -1.84
N SER A 324 -1.85 -37.21 -1.44
CA SER A 324 -1.06 -36.93 -0.25
C SER A 324 -1.39 -35.58 0.37
N THR A 325 -1.13 -35.47 1.66
CA THR A 325 -1.27 -34.26 2.46
C THR A 325 0.00 -34.07 3.26
N THR A 326 0.75 -33.00 2.99
CA THR A 326 2.06 -32.74 3.60
C THR A 326 2.00 -31.45 4.41
N PRO A 327 2.08 -31.52 5.75
CA PRO A 327 2.22 -30.33 6.57
C PRO A 327 3.62 -29.75 6.40
N ILE A 328 3.69 -28.43 6.24
CA ILE A 328 4.93 -27.69 6.08
C ILE A 328 4.85 -26.41 6.90
N THR A 329 5.99 -25.82 7.22
CA THR A 329 6.06 -24.50 7.84
C THR A 329 6.72 -23.58 6.85
N LEU A 330 6.08 -22.48 6.46
CA LEU A 330 6.70 -21.42 5.65
C LEU A 330 7.24 -20.32 6.56
N ARG A 331 8.44 -19.83 6.26
CA ARG A 331 9.06 -18.75 7.01
C ARG A 331 8.94 -17.45 6.26
N SER A 332 8.63 -16.39 6.99
CA SER A 332 8.75 -15.03 6.48
C SER A 332 9.34 -14.16 7.56
N SER A 333 10.18 -13.22 7.17
CA SER A 333 10.71 -12.22 8.07
C SER A 333 10.41 -10.85 7.49
N THR A 334 9.62 -10.08 8.24
CA THR A 334 9.18 -8.74 7.85
C THR A 334 9.72 -7.72 8.85
N ASN A 335 11.05 -7.64 8.99
CA ASN A 335 11.75 -6.64 9.81
C ASN A 335 11.64 -5.20 9.25
N MET A 336 10.45 -4.79 8.81
CA MET A 336 10.22 -3.47 8.22
C MET A 336 9.95 -2.40 9.29
N SER A 337 9.42 -2.78 10.46
CA SER A 337 8.92 -1.84 11.49
C SER A 337 10.00 -1.03 12.22
N VAL A 338 11.21 -1.59 12.38
CA VAL A 338 12.31 -0.92 13.12
C VAL A 338 12.89 0.26 12.33
N ILE A 339 12.72 0.27 11.00
CA ILE A 339 13.42 1.20 10.12
C ILE A 339 12.66 2.53 9.97
N ASP A 340 11.33 2.50 9.93
CA ASP A 340 10.51 3.70 9.72
C ASP A 340 10.40 4.56 11.00
N THR A 341 10.36 3.90 12.16
CA THR A 341 10.21 4.55 13.47
C THR A 341 11.42 5.40 13.87
N ASN A 342 12.62 4.95 13.50
CA ASN A 342 13.88 5.68 13.77
C ASN A 342 14.09 6.89 12.85
N PHE A 343 13.46 6.91 11.67
CA PHE A 343 13.55 8.04 10.75
C PHE A 343 12.78 9.26 11.30
N ALA A 344 11.61 9.04 11.87
CA ALA A 344 10.77 10.09 12.41
C ALA A 344 11.35 10.77 13.66
N THR A 345 12.13 10.04 14.47
CA THR A 345 12.75 10.55 15.70
C THR A 345 13.95 11.48 15.41
N VAL A 346 14.65 11.31 14.29
CA VAL A 346 15.80 12.15 13.91
C VAL A 346 15.37 13.42 13.13
N ALA A 347 14.18 13.41 12.52
CA ALA A 347 13.77 14.41 11.53
C ALA A 347 12.92 15.58 12.05
N VAL A 348 12.81 15.80 13.37
CA VAL A 348 11.96 16.88 13.95
C VAL A 348 12.83 18.09 14.34
N PRO A 349 13.08 19.08 13.43
CA PRO A 349 13.92 20.24 13.76
C PRO A 349 13.22 21.25 14.69
N SER A 350 11.89 21.19 14.80
CA SER A 350 11.10 22.05 15.68
C SER A 350 9.73 21.49 16.01
N ILE A 351 9.07 22.09 16.99
CA ILE A 351 7.72 21.74 17.45
C ILE A 351 6.70 21.80 16.28
N VAL A 352 6.78 22.85 15.46
CA VAL A 352 5.88 23.04 14.30
C VAL A 352 6.02 21.89 13.30
N TRP A 353 7.23 21.36 13.11
CA TRP A 353 7.46 20.24 12.19
C TRP A 353 6.96 18.91 12.76
N GLY A 354 7.18 18.68 14.06
CA GLY A 354 6.73 17.46 14.73
C GLY A 354 5.21 17.32 14.69
N PHE A 355 4.49 18.38 15.07
CA PHE A 355 3.03 18.37 15.12
C PHE A 355 2.34 18.69 13.79
N GLY A 356 2.94 19.56 12.96
CA GLY A 356 2.30 20.06 11.74
C GLY A 356 2.56 19.22 10.49
N ILE A 357 3.62 18.41 10.47
CA ILE A 357 4.02 17.66 9.27
C ILE A 357 4.18 16.17 9.60
N ILE A 358 5.01 15.83 10.60
CA ILE A 358 5.34 14.43 10.88
C ILE A 358 4.14 13.68 11.45
N LEU A 359 3.44 14.25 12.43
CA LEU A 359 2.25 13.61 13.00
C LEU A 359 1.15 13.38 11.94
N PRO A 360 0.74 14.36 11.10
CA PRO A 360 -0.18 14.12 10.00
C PRO A 360 0.35 13.10 8.98
N MET A 361 1.64 13.14 8.64
CA MET A 361 2.22 12.19 7.68
C MET A 361 2.20 10.76 8.23
N MET A 362 2.44 10.57 9.54
CA MET A 362 2.31 9.28 10.22
C MET A 362 0.86 8.80 10.32
N LEU A 363 -0.06 9.72 10.57
CA LEU A 363 -1.50 9.42 10.57
C LEU A 363 -1.99 9.06 9.16
N MET A 364 -1.45 9.69 8.11
CA MET A 364 -1.71 9.36 6.71
C MET A 364 -1.00 8.08 6.27
N SER A 365 0.19 7.78 6.81
CA SER A 365 0.89 6.53 6.54
C SER A 365 0.19 5.33 7.18
N ARG A 366 -0.70 5.54 8.15
CA ARG A 366 -1.58 4.49 8.69
C ARG A 366 -2.49 3.91 7.62
N ASP A 367 -2.87 4.74 6.64
CA ASP A 367 -3.64 4.24 5.52
C ASP A 367 -2.77 3.40 4.57
N ILE A 368 -1.43 3.35 4.72
CA ILE A 368 -0.58 2.39 4.02
C ILE A 368 -0.90 1.02 4.60
N PRO A 369 -1.66 0.18 3.88
CA PRO A 369 -2.20 -0.98 4.52
C PRO A 369 -1.07 -2.00 4.67
N GLY A 370 -1.04 -2.67 5.83
CA GLY A 370 -0.06 -3.69 6.14
C GLY A 370 0.72 -3.55 7.44
N THR A 371 0.42 -2.54 8.25
CA THR A 371 0.82 -2.53 9.66
C THR A 371 -0.29 -3.16 10.50
N TYR A 372 0.10 -4.16 11.29
CA TYR A 372 -0.67 -5.29 11.84
C TYR A 372 -1.67 -4.96 12.96
N ALA A 373 -2.48 -3.93 12.80
CA ALA A 373 -3.41 -3.54 13.86
C ALA A 373 -4.77 -3.12 13.29
N HIS A 374 -5.44 -4.04 12.59
CA HIS A 374 -6.77 -3.77 12.03
C HIS A 374 -7.86 -3.63 13.11
N ASN A 375 -7.65 -4.25 14.27
CA ASN A 375 -8.51 -4.10 15.45
C ASN A 375 -8.07 -3.00 16.41
N ALA A 376 -6.89 -2.40 16.22
CA ALA A 376 -6.47 -1.30 17.08
C ALA A 376 -7.26 -0.06 16.73
N SER A 377 -7.94 0.49 17.74
CA SER A 377 -8.71 1.70 17.58
C SER A 377 -7.84 2.84 17.04
N THR A 378 -8.45 3.88 16.47
CA THR A 378 -7.68 5.04 16.04
C THR A 378 -6.80 5.59 17.16
N GLU A 379 -7.33 5.51 18.39
CA GLU A 379 -6.71 5.93 19.63
C GLU A 379 -5.50 5.07 20.02
N ASP A 380 -5.57 3.74 19.93
CA ASP A 380 -4.47 2.85 20.36
C ASP A 380 -3.21 3.07 19.52
N VAL A 381 -3.37 3.24 18.21
CA VAL A 381 -2.24 3.52 17.31
C VAL A 381 -1.74 4.95 17.50
N LEU A 382 -2.63 5.92 17.74
CA LEU A 382 -2.22 7.30 18.03
C LEU A 382 -1.39 7.31 19.31
N TRP A 383 -1.86 6.65 20.36
CA TRP A 383 -1.15 6.53 21.63
C TRP A 383 0.15 5.77 21.47
N GLY A 384 0.17 4.62 20.81
CA GLY A 384 1.38 3.85 20.54
C GLY A 384 2.43 4.63 19.74
N THR A 385 1.99 5.38 18.73
CA THR A 385 2.86 6.27 17.95
C THR A 385 3.39 7.39 18.83
N LEU A 386 2.50 8.07 19.58
CA LEU A 386 2.86 9.17 20.48
C LEU A 386 3.83 8.72 21.56
N THR A 387 3.62 7.58 22.21
CA THR A 387 4.53 7.05 23.24
C THR A 387 5.89 6.75 22.65
N THR A 388 5.93 6.27 21.41
CA THR A 388 7.19 5.93 20.72
C THR A 388 7.98 7.19 20.33
N ILE A 389 7.31 8.25 19.87
CA ILE A 389 7.98 9.51 19.47
C ILE A 389 8.11 10.52 20.61
N ALA A 390 7.38 10.34 21.72
CA ALA A 390 7.32 11.28 22.85
C ALA A 390 8.71 11.65 23.41
N PRO A 391 9.66 10.72 23.59
CA PRO A 391 11.00 11.06 24.07
C PRO A 391 11.72 12.05 23.13
N ALA A 392 11.62 11.87 21.81
CA ALA A 392 12.21 12.79 20.85
C ALA A 392 11.49 14.14 20.82
N LEU A 393 10.15 14.15 20.86
CA LEU A 393 9.38 15.40 20.96
C LEU A 393 9.75 16.18 22.23
N LEU A 394 9.92 15.50 23.36
CA LEU A 394 10.35 16.12 24.61
C LEU A 394 11.73 16.75 24.47
N ILE A 395 12.71 16.05 23.88
CA ILE A 395 14.05 16.59 23.62
C ILE A 395 13.97 17.85 22.74
N VAL A 396 13.17 17.82 21.67
CA VAL A 396 12.99 18.98 20.77
C VAL A 396 12.36 20.16 21.50
N VAL A 397 11.35 19.92 22.34
CA VAL A 397 10.72 20.96 23.15
C VAL A 397 11.71 21.56 24.14
N LEU A 398 12.46 20.73 24.88
CA LEU A 398 13.47 21.19 25.84
C LEU A 398 14.57 22.01 25.16
N LEU A 399 15.06 21.55 24.00
CA LEU A 399 16.03 22.29 23.20
C LEU A 399 15.46 23.64 22.74
N SER A 400 14.21 23.66 22.30
CA SER A 400 13.53 24.89 21.86
C SER A 400 13.34 25.89 23.01
N ILE A 401 12.99 25.42 24.21
CA ILE A 401 12.92 26.24 25.44
C ILE A 401 14.29 26.83 25.76
N PHE A 402 15.35 26.02 25.71
CA PHE A 402 16.70 26.48 25.99
C PHE A 402 17.17 27.56 25.00
N LEU A 403 16.93 27.37 23.70
CA LEU A 403 17.28 28.35 22.66
C LEU A 403 16.46 29.64 22.79
N ALA A 404 15.17 29.54 23.13
CA ALA A 404 14.31 30.69 23.41
C ALA A 404 14.81 31.47 24.64
N TRP A 405 15.24 30.76 25.69
CA TRP A 405 15.84 31.37 26.89
C TRP A 405 17.16 32.09 26.58
N LEU A 406 18.05 31.49 25.77
CA LEU A 406 19.27 32.16 25.31
C LEU A 406 18.95 33.44 24.52
N THR A 407 17.93 33.39 23.67
CA THR A 407 17.44 34.54 22.90
C THR A 407 16.96 35.65 23.83
N LEU A 408 16.10 35.31 24.81
CA LEU A 408 15.58 36.23 25.83
C LEU A 408 16.71 36.87 26.65
N ARG A 409 17.66 36.05 27.11
CA ARG A 409 18.81 36.52 27.91
C ARG A 409 19.70 37.47 27.11
N HIS A 410 19.96 37.14 25.85
CA HIS A 410 20.76 38.01 24.98
C HIS A 410 20.03 39.34 24.73
N HIS A 411 18.74 39.30 24.42
CA HIS A 411 17.96 40.48 24.10
C HIS A 411 17.79 41.41 25.32
N ARG A 412 17.58 40.86 26.52
CA ARG A 412 17.55 41.64 27.77
C ARG A 412 18.87 42.36 28.06
N ARG A 413 20.01 41.77 27.68
CA ARG A 413 21.33 42.42 27.82
C ARG A 413 21.51 43.60 26.88
N VAL A 414 20.89 43.56 25.70
CA VAL A 414 21.03 44.60 24.66
C VAL A 414 19.96 45.70 24.80
N GLY A 415 18.84 45.43 25.49
CA GLY A 415 17.84 46.45 25.82
C GLY A 415 16.88 46.82 24.69
N GLU A 416 16.69 45.92 23.73
CA GLU A 416 15.86 46.20 22.56
C GLU A 416 14.37 45.88 22.71
N ARG A 417 13.54 46.56 21.90
CA ARG A 417 12.10 46.36 21.83
C ARG A 417 11.77 45.11 20.99
N GLY A 418 10.70 44.40 21.36
CA GLY A 418 10.25 43.20 20.64
C GLY A 418 10.90 41.90 21.10
N THR A 419 11.52 41.88 22.29
CA THR A 419 12.15 40.70 22.89
C THR A 419 11.26 39.45 22.86
N TRP A 420 10.00 39.63 23.27
CA TRP A 420 9.06 38.52 23.43
C TRP A 420 8.73 37.85 22.09
N MET A 421 8.59 38.63 21.01
CA MET A 421 8.25 38.12 19.68
C MET A 421 9.35 37.19 19.16
N TRP A 422 10.62 37.57 19.33
CA TRP A 422 11.76 36.73 18.95
C TRP A 422 11.88 35.48 19.82
N THR A 423 11.66 35.59 21.12
CA THR A 423 11.66 34.44 22.03
C THR A 423 10.58 33.42 21.63
N VAL A 424 9.36 33.89 21.35
CA VAL A 424 8.24 33.04 20.90
C VAL A 424 8.55 32.41 19.55
N PHE A 425 9.09 33.18 18.60
CA PHE A 425 9.48 32.68 17.29
C PHE A 425 10.50 31.54 17.39
N VAL A 426 11.59 31.74 18.15
CA VAL A 426 12.63 30.72 18.37
C VAL A 426 12.08 29.49 19.09
N PHE A 427 11.13 29.66 20.01
CA PHE A 427 10.49 28.52 20.68
C PHE A 427 9.73 27.61 19.71
N PHE A 428 8.93 28.17 18.80
CA PHE A 428 8.15 27.36 17.86
C PHE A 428 8.98 26.78 16.71
N THR A 429 9.97 27.54 16.25
CA THR A 429 10.80 27.17 15.09
C THR A 429 12.13 26.51 15.47
N GLY A 430 12.44 26.40 16.77
CA GLY A 430 13.58 25.68 17.29
C GLY A 430 14.93 26.22 16.82
N LEU A 431 15.82 25.31 16.43
CA LEU A 431 17.16 25.65 15.94
C LEU A 431 17.15 26.56 14.69
N PRO A 432 16.32 26.31 13.66
CA PRO A 432 16.18 27.23 12.52
C PRO A 432 15.86 28.67 12.95
N GLY A 433 14.93 28.84 13.88
CA GLY A 433 14.55 30.15 14.42
C GLY A 433 15.71 30.86 15.11
N PHE A 434 16.46 30.11 15.92
CA PHE A 434 17.62 30.64 16.62
C PHE A 434 18.73 31.09 15.66
N VAL A 435 18.97 30.32 14.60
CA VAL A 435 19.92 30.70 13.54
C VAL A 435 19.44 31.97 12.84
N GLY A 436 18.17 32.03 12.45
CA GLY A 436 17.56 33.23 11.86
C GLY A 436 17.71 34.47 12.76
N TYR A 437 17.47 34.31 14.06
CA TYR A 437 17.70 35.35 15.07
C TYR A 437 19.16 35.81 15.09
N ARG A 438 20.13 34.88 15.15
CA ARG A 438 21.56 35.20 15.21
C ARG A 438 22.06 35.88 13.95
N LEU A 439 21.57 35.48 12.77
CA LEU A 439 21.92 36.10 11.49
C LEU A 439 21.34 37.50 11.37
N HIS A 440 20.06 37.67 11.70
CA HIS A 440 19.41 38.99 11.76
C HIS A 440 20.19 39.95 12.66
N ARG A 441 20.69 39.46 13.81
CA ARG A 441 21.49 40.25 14.76
C ARG A 441 22.90 40.61 14.30
N ARG A 442 23.48 39.85 13.37
CA ARG A 442 24.83 40.13 12.84
C ARG A 442 24.81 41.13 11.71
N TRP A 443 23.64 41.53 11.23
CA TRP A 443 23.54 42.59 10.25
C TRP A 443 24.00 43.89 10.90
N PRO A 444 25.01 44.59 10.35
CA PRO A 444 25.50 45.82 10.94
C PRO A 444 24.33 46.80 11.05
N HIS A 445 24.15 47.37 12.24
CA HIS A 445 23.44 48.63 12.33
C HIS A 445 24.23 49.59 11.46
N VAL A 446 23.72 49.88 10.27
CA VAL A 446 24.15 51.06 9.53
C VAL A 446 23.74 52.20 10.45
N GLU A 447 24.67 52.62 11.30
CA GLU A 447 24.57 53.91 11.96
C GLU A 447 24.29 54.88 10.82
N PRO A 448 23.19 55.64 10.84
CA PRO A 448 23.01 56.70 9.86
C PRO A 448 24.28 57.53 9.99
N THR A 449 25.16 57.42 8.99
CA THR A 449 26.33 58.27 8.87
C THR A 449 25.76 59.65 9.08
N ALA A 450 26.09 60.28 10.21
CA ALA A 450 25.66 61.62 10.50
C ALA A 450 25.91 62.37 9.21
N GLU A 451 24.83 62.77 8.54
CA GLU A 451 24.92 63.54 7.32
C GLU A 451 25.72 64.74 7.78
N ILE A 452 27.01 64.76 7.43
CA ILE A 452 27.88 65.89 7.71
C ILE A 452 27.23 66.94 6.85
N GLU A 453 26.32 67.69 7.46
CA GLU A 453 25.75 68.89 6.91
C GLU A 453 26.99 69.79 6.76
N LEU A 454 27.63 69.68 5.59
CA LEU A 454 28.58 70.65 5.11
C LEU A 454 27.76 71.91 4.88
N THR A 455 27.41 72.60 5.97
CA THR A 455 26.94 73.97 5.95
C THR A 455 28.11 74.78 5.41
N GLY A 456 28.17 74.88 4.09
CA GLY A 456 29.13 75.70 3.37
C GLY A 456 28.96 77.15 3.79
N THR A 457 29.76 77.59 4.75
CA THR A 457 29.86 79.02 5.11
C THR A 457 31.25 79.45 5.56
N GLU A 458 32.28 78.62 5.43
CA GLU A 458 33.66 78.99 5.78
C GLU A 458 34.67 78.58 4.70
N ILE A 459 34.50 79.10 3.49
CA ILE A 459 35.60 79.23 2.52
C ILE A 459 35.45 80.59 1.84
N PHE A 460 35.69 81.69 2.56
CA PHE A 460 36.13 82.99 2.02
C PHE A 460 36.44 83.94 3.21
N ALA A 461 37.67 83.88 3.71
CA ALA A 461 38.37 84.98 4.39
C ALA A 461 39.87 84.66 4.45
#